data_AF-A0AAD7M732-F1
#
_entry.id   AF-A0AAD7M732-F1
#
_cell.length_a   1.000
_cell.length_b   1.000
_cell.length_c   1.000
_cell.angle_alpha   90.00
_cell.angle_beta   90.00
_cell.angle_gamma   90.00
#
_symmetry.space_group_name_H-M   'P 1'
#
loop_
_entity.id
_entity.type
_entity.pdbx_description
1 polymer ?
#
loop_
_entity_poly.entity_id
_entity_poly.type
_entity_poly.pdbx_seq_one_letter_code
_entity_poly.pdbx_strand_id
1 'polypeptide(L)'
;MSTAADPPAISQSDNDRLITALQTCFVDLAKKQEEQGAKLYRAVEALKPQAPATNKKTAFWTSYMKLADEHDKEFQQKYSTDLDSALIFSGLFSAVASAFVIQIELQLAPPNAPKIIVIVQCLLYASLFTTLLAALLAVLGKQWLMYYQAAGSRGTIEERGLERQRKFDGLVKWKFEAVLQAFPLLLQLALLLFASSISLYLWTFIYHPIGVGNDLL
;
A
#
# COMPACT_ATOMS: atom_id res chain seq x y z
N MET A 1 -53.02 5.41 20.38
CA MET A 1 -52.13 6.56 20.64
C MET A 1 -50.72 6.10 20.32
N SER A 2 -50.06 6.84 19.44
CA SER A 2 -48.98 6.39 18.56
C SER A 2 -47.70 5.94 19.30
N THR A 3 -47.12 4.86 18.77
CA THR A 3 -45.77 4.36 18.95
C THR A 3 -44.71 5.39 18.52
N ALA A 4 -43.66 5.56 19.32
CA ALA A 4 -42.36 6.05 18.85
C ALA A 4 -41.32 5.02 19.28
N ALA A 5 -40.89 4.19 18.33
CA ALA A 5 -39.79 3.26 18.50
C ALA A 5 -38.48 4.04 18.38
N ASP A 6 -37.64 4.00 19.40
CA ASP A 6 -36.28 4.52 19.34
C ASP A 6 -35.49 3.81 18.23
N PRO A 7 -34.73 4.55 17.39
CA PRO A 7 -33.91 3.93 16.36
C PRO A 7 -32.75 3.13 16.98
N PRO A 8 -32.43 1.92 16.46
CA PRO A 8 -31.44 1.04 17.07
C PRO A 8 -30.02 1.63 16.97
N ALA A 9 -29.35 1.75 18.12
CA ALA A 9 -27.95 2.13 18.22
C ALA A 9 -27.07 1.03 17.60
N ILE A 10 -26.45 1.33 16.46
CA ILE A 10 -25.45 0.45 15.84
C ILE A 10 -24.23 0.41 16.77
N SER A 11 -23.92 -0.78 17.30
CA SER A 11 -22.93 -0.96 18.37
C SER A 11 -21.49 -0.84 17.82
N GLN A 12 -20.63 -0.11 18.54
CA GLN A 12 -19.21 0.05 18.23
C GLN A 12 -18.47 -1.30 18.07
N SER A 13 -18.98 -2.37 18.72
CA SER A 13 -18.41 -3.72 18.66
C SER A 13 -18.58 -4.42 17.30
N ASP A 14 -19.61 -4.07 16.51
CA ASP A 14 -19.80 -4.67 15.19
C ASP A 14 -18.82 -4.07 14.17
N ASN A 15 -18.43 -2.82 14.34
CA ASN A 15 -17.47 -2.14 13.46
C ASN A 15 -16.03 -2.66 13.69
N ASP A 16 -15.64 -2.87 14.95
CA ASP A 16 -14.33 -3.44 15.29
C ASP A 16 -14.18 -4.90 14.84
N ARG A 17 -15.30 -5.65 14.85
CA ARG A 17 -15.37 -7.03 14.33
C ARG A 17 -15.23 -7.09 12.82
N LEU A 18 -15.86 -6.14 12.10
CA LEU A 18 -15.76 -6.07 10.64
C LEU A 18 -14.34 -5.70 10.17
N ILE A 19 -13.66 -4.80 10.88
CA ILE A 19 -12.27 -4.41 10.58
C ILE A 19 -11.31 -5.60 10.80
N THR A 20 -11.48 -6.31 11.91
CA THR A 20 -10.63 -7.48 12.23
C THR A 20 -10.91 -8.67 11.30
N ALA A 21 -12.17 -8.88 10.90
CA ALA A 21 -12.57 -9.91 9.93
C ALA A 21 -12.02 -9.62 8.53
N LEU A 22 -11.98 -8.35 8.11
CA LEU A 22 -11.39 -7.96 6.83
C LEU A 22 -9.86 -8.14 6.82
N GLN A 23 -9.17 -7.78 7.92
CA GLN A 23 -7.73 -8.00 8.05
C GLN A 23 -7.34 -9.48 8.07
N THR A 24 -8.07 -10.33 8.80
CA THR A 24 -7.79 -11.77 8.89
C THR A 24 -8.15 -12.52 7.61
N CYS A 25 -9.28 -12.18 6.98
CA CYS A 25 -9.68 -12.74 5.68
C CYS A 25 -8.64 -12.47 4.59
N PHE A 26 -8.02 -11.27 4.58
CA PHE A 26 -6.98 -10.92 3.61
C PHE A 26 -5.71 -11.77 3.80
N VAL A 27 -5.31 -12.02 5.05
CA VAL A 27 -4.15 -12.87 5.39
C VAL A 27 -4.42 -14.34 5.05
N ASP A 28 -5.62 -14.85 5.31
CA ASP A 28 -6.00 -16.22 5.00
C ASP A 28 -6.18 -16.45 3.49
N LEU A 29 -6.67 -15.46 2.74
CA LEU A 29 -6.66 -15.52 1.28
C LEU A 29 -5.23 -15.56 0.71
N ALA A 30 -4.30 -14.84 1.32
CA ALA A 30 -2.89 -14.85 0.90
C ALA A 30 -2.25 -16.22 1.14
N LYS A 31 -2.55 -16.86 2.28
CA LYS A 31 -2.01 -18.19 2.64
C LYS A 31 -2.59 -19.32 1.78
N LYS A 32 -3.89 -19.24 1.44
CA LYS A 32 -4.58 -20.24 0.60
C LYS A 32 -4.07 -20.27 -0.84
N GLN A 33 -3.57 -19.14 -1.34
CA GLN A 33 -2.95 -19.04 -2.66
C GLN A 33 -1.54 -19.68 -2.70
N GLU A 34 -0.82 -19.70 -1.58
CA GLU A 34 0.53 -20.27 -1.46
C GLU A 34 0.52 -21.81 -1.61
N GLU A 35 -0.46 -22.49 -0.99
CA GLU A 35 -0.60 -23.95 -1.08
C GLU A 35 -1.04 -24.44 -2.46
N GLN A 36 -1.93 -23.72 -3.15
CA GLN A 36 -2.33 -24.06 -4.52
C GLN A 36 -1.17 -23.85 -5.51
N GLY A 37 -0.36 -22.82 -5.30
CA GLY A 37 0.84 -22.56 -6.11
C GLY A 37 1.95 -23.59 -5.93
N ALA A 38 2.13 -24.16 -4.73
CA ALA A 38 3.14 -25.18 -4.46
C ALA A 38 2.85 -26.51 -5.20
N LYS A 39 1.57 -26.87 -5.33
CA LYS A 39 1.14 -28.07 -6.07
C LYS A 39 1.34 -27.91 -7.58
N LEU A 40 1.03 -26.74 -8.13
CA LEU A 40 1.18 -26.46 -9.55
C LEU A 40 2.67 -26.37 -9.96
N TYR A 41 3.52 -25.81 -9.11
CA TYR A 41 4.97 -25.70 -9.37
C TYR A 41 5.65 -27.07 -9.51
N ARG A 42 5.32 -28.03 -8.64
CA ARG A 42 5.86 -29.40 -8.73
C ARG A 42 5.41 -30.13 -9.99
N ALA A 43 4.20 -29.85 -10.49
CA ALA A 43 3.68 -30.42 -11.73
C ALA A 43 4.37 -29.85 -12.98
N VAL A 44 4.72 -28.56 -12.95
CA VAL A 44 5.42 -27.89 -14.07
C VAL A 44 6.91 -28.25 -14.12
N GLU A 45 7.56 -28.38 -12.96
CA GLU A 45 8.97 -28.83 -12.87
C GLU A 45 9.16 -30.23 -13.48
N ALA A 46 8.13 -31.08 -13.42
CA ALA A 46 8.13 -32.43 -14.01
C ALA A 46 8.06 -32.44 -15.56
N LEU A 47 7.75 -31.31 -16.21
CA LEU A 47 7.51 -31.21 -17.67
C LEU A 47 8.66 -30.55 -18.46
N LYS A 48 9.84 -30.34 -17.86
CA LYS A 48 10.97 -29.67 -18.52
C LYS A 48 11.65 -30.55 -19.59
N PRO A 49 11.71 -30.17 -20.89
CA PRO A 49 12.42 -30.94 -21.92
C PRO A 49 13.93 -30.62 -21.99
N GLN A 50 14.75 -31.62 -22.37
CA GLN A 50 16.22 -31.55 -22.36
C GLN A 50 16.84 -31.44 -23.78
N ALA A 51 17.54 -30.31 -24.05
CA ALA A 51 18.60 -30.06 -25.08
C ALA A 51 18.30 -30.30 -26.60
N PRO A 52 19.24 -30.08 -27.58
CA PRO A 52 19.83 -28.82 -28.08
C PRO A 52 19.71 -28.59 -29.63
N ALA A 53 19.86 -27.34 -30.13
CA ALA A 53 20.18 -27.01 -31.55
C ALA A 53 20.67 -25.54 -31.70
N THR A 54 21.92 -25.32 -32.09
CA THR A 54 22.77 -24.18 -31.66
C THR A 54 22.83 -22.94 -32.57
N ASN A 55 22.22 -22.92 -33.76
CA ASN A 55 22.25 -21.74 -34.66
C ASN A 55 20.95 -20.92 -34.62
N LYS A 56 19.80 -21.59 -34.80
CA LYS A 56 18.48 -20.95 -34.71
C LYS A 56 18.12 -20.50 -33.29
N LYS A 57 18.55 -21.23 -32.26
CA LYS A 57 18.34 -20.85 -30.85
C LYS A 57 19.01 -19.51 -30.53
N THR A 58 20.26 -19.33 -30.93
CA THR A 58 21.01 -18.10 -30.64
C THR A 58 20.35 -16.88 -31.28
N ALA A 59 19.89 -17.01 -32.53
CA ALA A 59 19.15 -15.95 -33.20
C ALA A 59 17.81 -15.64 -32.50
N PHE A 60 17.05 -16.67 -32.13
CA PHE A 60 15.81 -16.53 -31.36
C PHE A 60 16.04 -15.82 -30.02
N TRP A 61 17.02 -16.28 -29.23
CA TRP A 61 17.36 -15.67 -27.94
C TRP A 61 17.86 -14.24 -28.07
N THR A 62 18.53 -13.89 -29.17
CA THR A 62 18.99 -12.52 -29.41
C THR A 62 17.82 -11.59 -29.69
N SER A 63 16.86 -12.00 -30.53
CA SER A 63 15.63 -11.26 -30.77
C SER A 63 14.75 -11.16 -29.51
N TYR A 64 14.63 -12.25 -28.76
CA TYR A 64 13.90 -12.30 -27.49
C TYR A 64 14.48 -11.33 -26.46
N MET A 65 15.81 -11.38 -26.25
CA MET A 65 16.49 -10.50 -25.30
C MET A 65 16.36 -9.03 -25.70
N LYS A 66 16.36 -8.70 -27.00
CA LYS A 66 16.15 -7.33 -27.47
C LYS A 66 14.74 -6.82 -27.13
N LEU A 67 13.72 -7.61 -27.42
CA LEU A 67 12.32 -7.26 -27.14
C LEU A 67 12.04 -7.19 -25.64
N ALA A 68 12.58 -8.14 -24.88
CA ALA A 68 12.45 -8.17 -23.42
C ALA A 68 13.14 -6.97 -22.76
N ASP A 69 14.31 -6.54 -23.26
CA ASP A 69 15.03 -5.38 -22.71
C ASP A 69 14.30 -4.05 -22.99
N GLU A 70 13.59 -3.96 -24.12
CA GLU A 70 12.74 -2.81 -24.45
C GLU A 70 11.52 -2.76 -23.52
N HIS A 71 10.85 -3.90 -23.32
CA HIS A 71 9.73 -4.01 -22.39
C HIS A 71 10.13 -3.76 -20.93
N ASP A 72 11.25 -4.33 -20.47
CA ASP A 72 11.78 -4.15 -19.11
C ASP A 72 12.08 -2.67 -18.83
N LYS A 73 12.58 -1.92 -19.83
CA LYS A 73 12.86 -0.47 -19.71
C LYS A 73 11.58 0.36 -19.59
N GLU A 74 10.59 0.09 -20.45
CA GLU A 74 9.30 0.79 -20.40
C GLU A 74 8.60 0.54 -19.06
N PHE A 75 8.56 -0.72 -18.64
CA PHE A 75 8.02 -1.15 -17.35
C PHE A 75 8.74 -0.40 -16.21
N GLN A 76 10.07 -0.46 -16.18
CA GLN A 76 10.86 0.19 -15.15
C GLN A 76 10.62 1.70 -15.07
N GLN A 77 10.66 2.38 -16.21
CA GLN A 77 10.55 3.83 -16.26
C GLN A 77 9.20 4.29 -15.70
N LYS A 78 8.13 3.58 -16.06
CA LYS A 78 6.79 3.86 -15.55
C LYS A 78 6.75 3.71 -14.03
N TYR A 79 7.18 2.56 -13.50
CA TYR A 79 7.09 2.33 -12.06
C TYR A 79 8.06 3.17 -11.25
N SER A 80 9.26 3.46 -11.74
CA SER A 80 10.16 4.41 -11.06
C SER A 80 9.47 5.77 -10.89
N THR A 81 8.80 6.25 -11.92
CA THR A 81 8.08 7.53 -11.91
C THR A 81 6.91 7.53 -10.93
N ASP A 82 6.12 6.46 -10.90
CA ASP A 82 5.02 6.32 -9.95
C ASP A 82 5.52 6.26 -8.49
N LEU A 83 6.62 5.54 -8.25
CA LEU A 83 7.27 5.43 -6.93
C LEU A 83 7.89 6.78 -6.50
N ASP A 84 8.50 7.52 -7.43
CA ASP A 84 9.02 8.88 -7.21
C ASP A 84 7.90 9.83 -6.77
N SER A 85 6.77 9.79 -7.47
CA SER A 85 5.59 10.60 -7.16
C SER A 85 5.04 10.29 -5.77
N ALA A 86 4.94 9.00 -5.41
CA ALA A 86 4.49 8.57 -4.09
C ALA A 86 5.41 9.05 -2.95
N LEU A 87 6.73 9.02 -3.17
CA LEU A 87 7.71 9.50 -2.18
C LEU A 87 7.65 11.02 -1.97
N ILE A 88 7.48 11.79 -3.04
CA ILE A 88 7.32 13.25 -2.96
C ILE A 88 6.06 13.59 -2.15
N PHE A 89 4.93 12.94 -2.48
CA PHE A 89 3.70 13.15 -1.76
C PHE A 89 3.83 12.75 -0.29
N SER A 90 4.46 11.62 0.00
CA SER A 90 4.70 11.17 1.37
C SER A 90 5.51 12.19 2.17
N GLY A 91 6.56 12.77 1.58
CA GLY A 91 7.38 13.79 2.24
C GLY A 91 6.57 15.05 2.56
N LEU A 92 5.81 15.54 1.59
CA LEU A 92 4.93 16.71 1.77
C LEU A 92 3.87 16.45 2.85
N PHE A 93 3.19 15.31 2.77
CA PHE A 93 2.15 14.93 3.72
C PHE A 93 2.71 14.79 5.13
N SER A 94 3.88 14.17 5.29
CA SER A 94 4.54 14.06 6.60
C SER A 94 4.84 15.42 7.21
N ALA A 95 5.30 16.39 6.42
CA ALA A 95 5.58 17.74 6.91
C ALA A 95 4.30 18.45 7.40
N VAL A 96 3.25 18.41 6.58
CA VAL A 96 1.97 19.04 6.91
C VAL A 96 1.34 18.36 8.12
N ALA A 97 1.22 17.03 8.12
CA ALA A 97 0.63 16.29 9.23
C ALA A 97 1.42 16.43 10.53
N SER A 98 2.76 16.48 10.49
CA SER A 98 3.57 16.74 11.69
C SER A 98 3.32 18.13 12.29
N ALA A 99 3.14 19.15 11.44
CA ALA A 99 2.80 20.49 11.92
C ALA A 99 1.45 20.48 12.66
N PHE A 100 0.43 19.79 12.13
CA PHE A 100 -0.87 19.65 12.81
C PHE A 100 -0.77 18.85 14.11
N VAL A 101 0.03 17.79 14.14
CA VAL A 101 0.27 17.00 15.37
C VAL A 101 0.85 17.89 16.46
N ILE A 102 1.90 18.67 16.16
CA ILE A 102 2.53 19.59 17.11
C ILE A 102 1.51 20.64 17.59
N GLN A 103 0.76 21.23 16.68
CA GLN A 103 -0.23 22.26 17.04
C GLN A 103 -1.29 21.74 17.99
N ILE A 104 -1.74 20.50 17.80
CA ILE A 104 -2.75 19.91 18.69
C ILE A 104 -2.11 19.49 20.02
N GLU A 105 -0.91 18.90 20.02
CA GLU A 105 -0.17 18.58 21.27
C GLU A 105 0.02 19.80 22.17
N LEU A 106 0.30 20.97 21.59
CA LEU A 106 0.43 22.22 22.34
C LEU A 106 -0.90 22.69 22.98
N GLN A 107 -2.04 22.19 22.52
CA GLN A 107 -3.37 22.51 23.06
C GLN A 107 -3.84 21.52 24.13
N LEU A 108 -3.08 20.46 24.43
CA LEU A 108 -3.44 19.49 25.46
C LEU A 108 -3.03 19.98 26.87
N ALA A 109 -3.99 20.51 27.64
CA ALA A 109 -3.94 20.64 29.10
C ALA A 109 -5.37 20.73 29.68
N PRO A 110 -5.73 20.24 30.90
CA PRO A 110 -5.10 19.35 31.89
C PRO A 110 -5.84 17.95 31.89
N PRO A 111 -5.96 17.11 32.96
CA PRO A 111 -6.28 15.67 32.87
C PRO A 111 -7.69 15.29 32.36
N ASN A 112 -8.51 16.26 31.95
CA ASN A 112 -9.88 16.09 31.47
C ASN A 112 -10.01 16.46 29.97
N ALA A 113 -9.05 16.04 29.15
CA ALA A 113 -9.09 16.30 27.71
C ALA A 113 -10.40 15.75 27.10
N PRO A 114 -11.12 16.53 26.27
CA PRO A 114 -12.29 16.05 25.55
C PRO A 114 -11.94 14.79 24.75
N LYS A 115 -12.78 13.74 24.86
CA LYS A 115 -12.58 12.46 24.15
C LYS A 115 -12.33 12.64 22.65
N ILE A 116 -12.92 13.68 22.05
CA ILE A 116 -12.79 14.03 20.63
C ILE A 116 -11.34 14.40 20.26
N ILE A 117 -10.61 15.13 21.12
CA ILE A 117 -9.21 15.53 20.84
C ILE A 117 -8.31 14.30 20.76
N VAL A 118 -8.52 13.31 21.64
CA VAL A 118 -7.78 12.05 21.62
C VAL A 118 -8.04 11.28 20.32
N ILE A 119 -9.30 11.22 19.86
CA ILE A 119 -9.66 10.57 18.58
C ILE A 119 -8.99 11.27 17.39
N VAL A 120 -8.98 12.60 17.36
CA VAL A 120 -8.30 13.40 16.32
C VAL A 120 -6.80 13.09 16.28
N GLN A 121 -6.13 12.96 17.44
CA GLN A 121 -4.73 12.58 17.49
C GLN A 121 -4.49 11.15 17.01
N CYS A 122 -5.32 10.19 17.41
CA CYS A 122 -5.23 8.83 16.91
C CYS A 122 -5.39 8.78 15.37
N LEU A 123 -6.35 9.53 14.82
CA LEU A 123 -6.57 9.61 13.37
C LEU A 123 -5.37 10.26 12.65
N LEU A 124 -4.75 11.30 13.24
CA LEU A 124 -3.54 11.92 12.68
C LEU A 124 -2.36 10.95 12.68
N TYR A 125 -2.07 10.27 13.78
CA TYR A 125 -0.99 9.28 13.83
C TYR A 125 -1.25 8.09 12.89
N ALA A 126 -2.50 7.63 12.77
CA ALA A 126 -2.87 6.58 11.82
C ALA A 126 -2.65 7.01 10.36
N SER A 127 -2.98 8.26 10.03
CA SER A 127 -2.73 8.82 8.69
C SER A 127 -1.22 8.92 8.39
N LEU A 128 -0.41 9.33 9.37
CA LEU A 128 1.06 9.37 9.25
C LEU A 128 1.64 7.97 9.06
N PHE A 129 1.21 7.01 9.87
CA PHE A 129 1.68 5.63 9.77
C PHE A 129 1.35 5.01 8.41
N THR A 130 0.14 5.25 7.91
CA THR A 130 -0.30 4.76 6.59
C THR A 130 0.56 5.36 5.47
N THR A 131 0.88 6.65 5.54
CA THR A 131 1.78 7.32 4.59
C THR A 131 3.22 6.80 4.69
N LEU A 132 3.72 6.52 5.90
CA LEU A 132 5.04 5.93 6.10
C LEU A 132 5.12 4.50 5.54
N LEU A 133 4.07 3.69 5.71
CA LEU A 133 3.99 2.39 5.06
C LEU A 133 4.02 2.51 3.53
N ALA A 134 3.28 3.47 2.96
CA ALA A 134 3.32 3.73 1.52
C ALA A 134 4.74 4.13 1.06
N ALA A 135 5.44 4.97 1.83
CA ALA A 135 6.82 5.37 1.55
C ALA A 135 7.81 4.19 1.63
N LEU A 136 7.70 3.35 2.67
CA LEU A 136 8.55 2.17 2.83
C LEU A 136 8.36 1.18 1.70
N LEU A 137 7.11 0.90 1.34
CA LEU A 137 6.78 0.07 0.19
C LEU A 137 7.36 0.69 -1.10
N ALA A 138 7.35 2.03 -1.24
CA ALA A 138 7.87 2.70 -2.43
C ALA A 138 9.40 2.58 -2.54
N VAL A 139 10.12 2.72 -1.41
CA VAL A 139 11.56 2.48 -1.33
C VAL A 139 11.90 1.02 -1.63
N LEU A 140 11.15 0.06 -1.08
CA LEU A 140 11.32 -1.36 -1.36
C LEU A 140 11.08 -1.68 -2.85
N GLY A 141 10.05 -1.07 -3.44
CA GLY A 141 9.78 -1.16 -4.88
C GLY A 141 10.96 -0.67 -5.72
N LYS A 142 11.55 0.48 -5.36
CA LYS A 142 12.75 1.01 -6.02
C LYS A 142 13.97 0.12 -5.85
N GLN A 143 14.26 -0.33 -4.62
CA GLN A 143 15.40 -1.20 -4.34
C GLN A 143 15.29 -2.52 -5.11
N TRP A 144 14.10 -3.10 -5.14
CA TRP A 144 13.83 -4.30 -5.91
C TRP A 144 14.02 -4.08 -7.42
N LEU A 145 13.54 -2.95 -7.95
CA LEU A 145 13.69 -2.59 -9.36
C LEU A 145 15.16 -2.41 -9.76
N MET A 146 15.98 -1.81 -8.88
CA MET A 146 17.44 -1.68 -9.07
C MET A 146 18.14 -3.05 -9.00
N TYR A 147 17.73 -3.92 -8.07
CA TYR A 147 18.26 -5.27 -7.95
C TYR A 147 17.93 -6.15 -9.17
N TYR A 148 16.72 -6.02 -9.72
CA TYR A 148 16.26 -6.75 -10.90
C TYR A 148 17.19 -6.55 -12.10
N GLN A 149 17.70 -5.32 -12.30
CA GLN A 149 18.67 -5.02 -13.37
C GLN A 149 20.08 -5.54 -13.07
N ALA A 150 20.54 -5.42 -11.83
CA ALA A 150 21.87 -5.86 -11.43
C ALA A 150 22.06 -7.38 -11.61
N ALA A 151 20.98 -8.15 -11.43
CA ALA A 151 21.01 -9.60 -11.54
C ALA A 151 21.00 -10.13 -13.00
N GLY A 152 20.92 -9.27 -14.03
CA GLY A 152 20.81 -9.69 -15.44
C GLY A 152 22.12 -9.76 -16.24
N SER A 153 23.25 -9.36 -15.65
CA SER A 153 24.48 -9.05 -16.42
C SER A 153 25.54 -10.16 -16.49
N ARG A 154 25.34 -11.32 -15.86
CA ARG A 154 26.31 -12.44 -15.87
C ARG A 154 25.71 -13.71 -16.51
N GLY A 155 26.45 -14.35 -17.43
CA GLY A 155 26.09 -15.66 -18.02
C GLY A 155 25.96 -15.67 -19.55
N THR A 156 25.74 -16.86 -20.11
CA THR A 156 25.48 -17.06 -21.55
C THR A 156 24.12 -16.45 -21.99
N ILE A 157 23.92 -16.18 -23.28
CA ILE A 157 22.66 -15.54 -23.77
C ILE A 157 21.42 -16.40 -23.42
N GLU A 158 21.56 -17.72 -23.46
CA GLU A 158 20.47 -18.65 -23.13
C GLU A 158 20.17 -18.68 -21.62
N GLU A 159 21.21 -18.74 -20.77
CA GLU A 159 21.04 -18.69 -19.31
C GLU A 159 20.40 -17.38 -18.85
N ARG A 160 20.81 -16.26 -19.44
CA ARG A 160 20.21 -14.95 -19.16
C ARG A 160 18.73 -14.89 -19.55
N GLY A 161 18.36 -15.49 -20.67
CA GLY A 161 16.96 -15.57 -21.11
C GLY A 161 16.10 -16.40 -20.16
N LEU A 162 16.59 -17.56 -19.72
CA LEU A 162 15.90 -18.44 -18.77
C LEU A 162 15.80 -17.84 -17.37
N GLU A 163 16.86 -17.18 -16.90
CA GLU A 163 16.87 -16.54 -15.59
C GLU A 163 15.93 -15.33 -15.55
N ARG A 164 15.85 -14.55 -16.65
CA ARG A 164 14.84 -13.49 -16.80
C ARG A 164 13.42 -14.05 -16.86
N GLN A 165 13.17 -15.12 -17.60
CA GLN A 165 11.84 -15.78 -17.62
C GLN A 165 11.41 -16.22 -16.22
N ARG A 166 12.34 -16.82 -15.46
CA ARG A 166 12.08 -17.24 -14.08
C ARG A 166 11.82 -16.05 -13.14
N LYS A 167 12.47 -14.90 -13.38
CA LYS A 167 12.21 -13.66 -12.65
C LYS A 167 10.86 -13.02 -13.04
N PHE A 168 10.48 -13.08 -14.32
CA PHE A 168 9.17 -12.66 -14.80
C PHE A 168 8.03 -13.55 -14.27
N ASP A 169 8.23 -14.86 -14.25
CA ASP A 169 7.30 -15.80 -13.60
C ASP A 169 7.21 -15.52 -12.10
N GLY A 170 8.33 -15.12 -11.48
CA GLY A 170 8.38 -14.61 -10.11
C GLY A 170 7.52 -13.36 -9.92
N LEU A 171 7.62 -12.39 -10.82
CA LEU A 171 6.83 -11.14 -10.84
C LEU A 171 5.33 -11.39 -10.97
N VAL A 172 4.94 -12.26 -11.90
CA VAL A 172 3.54 -12.65 -12.13
C VAL A 172 3.00 -13.43 -10.92
N LYS A 173 3.82 -14.33 -10.34
CA LYS A 173 3.47 -15.12 -9.16
C LYS A 173 3.35 -14.28 -7.88
N TRP A 174 4.22 -13.28 -7.72
CA TRP A 174 4.19 -12.36 -6.58
C TRP A 174 3.08 -11.31 -6.65
N LYS A 175 2.34 -11.24 -7.77
CA LYS A 175 1.37 -10.16 -8.04
C LYS A 175 1.98 -8.79 -7.74
N PHE A 176 3.15 -8.52 -8.31
CA PHE A 176 3.81 -7.21 -8.16
C PHE A 176 2.88 -6.05 -8.55
N GLU A 177 2.02 -6.25 -9.55
CA GLU A 177 0.91 -5.35 -9.90
C GLU A 177 -0.04 -5.02 -8.73
N ALA A 178 -0.33 -5.97 -7.83
CA ALA A 178 -1.20 -5.74 -6.68
C ALA A 178 -0.49 -4.89 -5.60
N VAL A 179 0.81 -5.09 -5.41
CA VAL A 179 1.64 -4.23 -4.54
C VAL A 179 1.71 -2.82 -5.11
N LEU A 180 1.83 -2.71 -6.44
CA LEU A 180 1.84 -1.43 -7.15
C LEU A 180 0.51 -0.69 -7.06
N GLN A 181 -0.61 -1.42 -7.19
CA GLN A 181 -1.95 -0.85 -7.02
C GLN A 181 -2.25 -0.46 -5.57
N ALA A 182 -1.58 -1.08 -4.59
CA ALA A 182 -1.73 -0.72 -3.20
C ALA A 182 -1.16 0.68 -2.88
N PHE A 183 -0.17 1.17 -3.65
CA PHE A 183 0.43 2.49 -3.43
C PHE A 183 -0.56 3.66 -3.45
N PRO A 184 -1.30 3.90 -4.55
CA PRO A 184 -2.27 4.98 -4.59
C PRO A 184 -3.42 4.77 -3.60
N LEU A 185 -3.80 3.52 -3.31
CA LEU A 185 -4.85 3.21 -2.34
C LEU A 185 -4.43 3.59 -0.91
N LEU A 186 -3.22 3.22 -0.48
CA LEU A 186 -2.66 3.62 0.82
C LEU A 186 -2.59 5.15 0.95
N LEU A 187 -2.18 5.82 -0.12
CA LEU A 187 -2.06 7.28 -0.17
C LEU A 187 -3.43 7.97 -0.06
N GLN A 188 -4.43 7.46 -0.79
CA GLN A 188 -5.80 7.94 -0.72
C GLN A 188 -6.41 7.70 0.66
N LEU A 189 -6.14 6.54 1.27
CA LEU A 189 -6.64 6.21 2.60
C LEU A 189 -6.02 7.14 3.66
N ALA A 190 -4.73 7.45 3.56
CA ALA A 190 -4.08 8.44 4.43
C ALA A 190 -4.67 9.85 4.26
N LEU A 191 -4.95 10.27 3.02
CA LEU A 191 -5.61 11.53 2.73
C LEU A 191 -7.02 11.61 3.31
N LEU A 192 -7.80 10.53 3.19
CA LEU A 192 -9.15 10.47 3.75
C LEU A 192 -9.13 10.51 5.27
N LEU A 193 -8.23 9.75 5.90
CA LEU A 193 -8.04 9.78 7.35
C LEU A 193 -7.65 11.18 7.84
N PHE A 194 -6.72 11.84 7.14
CA PHE A 194 -6.28 13.18 7.47
C PHE A 194 -7.40 14.22 7.29
N ALA A 195 -8.12 14.16 6.18
CA ALA A 195 -9.27 15.03 5.92
C ALA A 195 -10.37 14.83 6.97
N SER A 196 -10.63 13.58 7.37
CA SER A 196 -11.59 13.27 8.44
C SER A 196 -11.16 13.88 9.77
N SER A 197 -9.87 13.81 10.10
CA SER A 197 -9.32 14.36 11.34
C SER A 197 -9.43 15.89 11.40
N ILE A 198 -9.04 16.59 10.31
CA ILE A 198 -9.20 18.05 10.21
C ILE A 198 -10.69 18.45 10.25
N SER A 199 -11.56 17.69 9.59
CA SER A 199 -13.00 18.00 9.57
C SER A 199 -13.59 17.92 10.97
N LEU A 200 -13.24 16.88 11.75
CA LEU A 200 -13.67 16.75 13.15
C LEU A 200 -13.08 17.87 14.03
N TYR A 201 -11.80 18.20 13.84
CA TYR A 201 -11.13 19.29 14.58
C TYR A 201 -11.77 20.66 14.30
N LEU A 202 -12.03 20.99 13.04
CA LEU A 202 -12.69 22.24 12.66
C LEU A 202 -14.15 22.28 13.11
N TRP A 203 -14.87 21.16 13.01
CA TRP A 203 -16.23 21.07 13.51
C TRP A 203 -16.27 21.36 15.03
N THR A 204 -15.41 20.73 15.82
CA THR A 204 -15.38 21.03 17.27
C THR A 204 -14.94 22.47 17.54
N PHE A 205 -13.98 23.01 16.78
CA PHE A 205 -13.48 24.36 16.99
C PHE A 205 -14.48 25.44 16.56
N ILE A 206 -15.37 25.18 15.58
CA ILE A 206 -16.34 26.15 15.07
C ILE A 206 -17.68 26.08 15.81
N TYR A 207 -18.15 24.88 16.17
CA TYR A 207 -19.44 24.73 16.85
C TYR A 207 -19.36 24.95 18.37
N HIS A 208 -18.22 24.67 19.01
CA HIS A 208 -18.03 24.90 20.43
C HIS A 208 -17.88 26.38 20.88
N PRO A 209 -17.35 27.34 20.09
CA PRO A 209 -17.26 28.75 20.51
C PRO A 209 -18.61 29.48 20.58
N ILE A 210 -19.68 28.93 20.00
CA ILE A 210 -21.01 29.56 19.98
C ILE A 210 -21.85 29.22 21.24
N GLY A 211 -21.32 28.39 22.15
CA GLY A 211 -22.03 27.92 23.34
C GLY A 211 -21.81 28.74 24.62
N VAL A 212 -20.86 29.69 24.65
CA VAL A 212 -20.53 30.46 25.87
C VAL A 212 -21.24 31.82 25.89
N GLY A 213 -22.49 31.85 25.43
CA GLY A 213 -23.36 33.04 25.42
C GLY A 213 -24.65 32.92 26.23
N ASN A 214 -24.97 31.75 26.79
CA ASN A 214 -26.25 31.50 27.46
C ASN A 214 -26.14 31.05 28.93
N ASP A 215 -24.98 31.20 29.57
CA ASP A 215 -24.82 30.93 31.02
C ASP A 215 -24.92 32.20 31.88
N LEU A 216 -25.64 33.22 31.40
CA LEU A 216 -25.97 34.45 32.12
C LEU A 216 -27.49 34.73 32.05
N LEU A 217 -28.29 33.76 32.48
CA LEU A 217 -29.61 33.95 33.10
C LEU A 217 -29.82 32.91 34.20
#